data_AF-A0A3N0DRI1-F1
#
_entry.id   AF-A0A3N0DRI1-F1
#
_cell.length_a   1.000
_cell.length_b   1.000
_cell.length_c   1.000
_cell.angle_alpha   90.00
_cell.angle_beta   90.00
_cell.angle_gamma   90.00
#
_symmetry.space_group_name_H-M   'P 1'
#
loop_
_entity.id
_entity.type
_entity.pdbx_description
1 polymer ?
#
loop_
_entity_poly.entity_id
_entity_poly.type
_entity_poly.pdbx_seq_one_letter_code
_entity_poly.pdbx_strand_id
1 'polypeptide(L)'
;ATSRPGTVVYHWAALAHQRAVVRSLLGDHPGATLDFTNAVRWRPARERRSTALVRARLAEHHLDRGQLEQAAPHWHRFLDIYPSIRSGRARSALAILRSRVRPHAAHGIGRGLLARATALWWPSTTGR
;
A
#
# COMPACT_ATOMS: atom_id res chain seq x y z
N ALA A 1 -7.85 15.71 -26.25
CA ALA A 1 -7.38 14.31 -26.39
C ALA A 1 -8.60 13.40 -26.48
N THR A 2 -8.95 13.01 -27.70
CA THR A 2 -10.16 12.25 -28.05
C THR A 2 -9.90 10.76 -27.86
N SER A 3 -10.54 10.12 -26.88
CA SER A 3 -10.47 8.66 -26.70
C SER A 3 -11.41 7.94 -27.68
N ARG A 4 -10.84 7.10 -28.55
CA ARG A 4 -11.61 6.17 -29.42
C ARG A 4 -12.19 5.01 -28.60
N PRO A 5 -13.39 4.50 -28.94
CA PRO A 5 -13.96 3.31 -28.32
C PRO A 5 -13.27 2.05 -28.85
N GLY A 6 -12.91 1.11 -27.96
CA GLY A 6 -12.63 -0.29 -28.35
C GLY A 6 -11.26 -0.87 -27.96
N THR A 7 -10.25 -0.09 -27.60
CA THR A 7 -9.00 -0.65 -27.07
C THR A 7 -9.04 -0.58 -25.55
N VAL A 8 -9.24 -1.71 -24.87
CA VAL A 8 -8.87 -1.82 -23.45
C VAL A 8 -7.35 -1.73 -23.40
N VAL A 9 -6.81 -0.51 -23.40
CA VAL A 9 -5.37 -0.31 -23.20
C VAL A 9 -5.10 -0.73 -21.77
N TYR A 10 -4.56 -1.93 -21.62
CA TYR A 10 -4.27 -2.48 -20.31
C TYR A 10 -3.26 -1.56 -19.61
N HIS A 11 -3.62 -1.03 -18.45
CA HIS A 11 -2.77 -0.09 -17.71
C HIS A 11 -1.50 -0.82 -17.21
N TRP A 12 -0.32 -0.50 -17.76
CA TRP A 12 0.95 -1.18 -17.41
C TRP A 12 1.22 -1.26 -15.90
N ALA A 13 0.86 -0.22 -15.14
CA ALA A 13 1.03 -0.25 -13.68
C ALA A 13 0.06 -1.21 -12.97
N ALA A 14 -1.11 -1.48 -13.56
CA ALA A 14 -2.00 -2.52 -13.05
C ALA A 14 -1.42 -3.91 -13.34
N LEU A 15 -0.74 -4.09 -14.48
CA LEU A 15 -0.17 -5.38 -14.89
C LEU A 15 0.97 -5.73 -13.96
N ALA A 16 1.88 -4.78 -13.78
CA ALA A 16 2.98 -4.90 -12.83
C ALA A 16 2.44 -5.22 -11.44
N HIS A 17 1.38 -4.55 -10.98
CA HIS A 17 0.79 -4.86 -9.67
C HIS A 17 0.28 -6.31 -9.58
N GLN A 18 -0.47 -6.78 -10.57
CA GLN A 18 -0.97 -8.17 -10.57
C GLN A 18 0.18 -9.18 -10.62
N ARG A 19 1.17 -8.95 -11.48
CA ARG A 19 2.36 -9.79 -11.59
C ARG A 19 3.16 -9.82 -10.28
N ALA A 20 3.29 -8.68 -9.61
CA ALA A 20 3.95 -8.59 -8.30
C ALA A 20 3.26 -9.46 -7.24
N VAL A 21 1.92 -9.42 -7.19
CA VAL A 21 1.14 -10.24 -6.25
C VAL A 21 1.35 -11.73 -6.55
N VAL A 22 1.29 -12.15 -7.81
CA VAL A 22 1.53 -13.54 -8.21
C VAL A 22 2.94 -13.98 -7.84
N ARG A 23 3.96 -13.20 -8.20
CA ARG A 23 5.37 -13.48 -7.85
C ARG A 23 5.58 -13.58 -6.35
N SER A 24 4.96 -12.69 -5.57
CA SER A 24 5.03 -12.73 -4.11
C SER A 24 4.45 -14.03 -3.54
N LEU A 25 3.34 -14.51 -4.10
CA LEU A 25 2.71 -15.77 -3.69
C LEU A 25 3.53 -16.99 -4.11
N LEU A 26 4.25 -16.90 -5.23
CA LEU A 26 5.15 -17.95 -5.74
C LEU A 26 6.55 -17.92 -5.09
N GLY A 27 6.82 -16.99 -4.18
CA GLY A 27 8.12 -16.86 -3.52
C GLY A 27 9.20 -16.11 -4.32
N ASP A 28 8.90 -15.62 -5.53
CA ASP A 28 9.79 -14.72 -6.29
C ASP A 28 9.74 -13.30 -5.69
N HIS A 29 10.40 -13.15 -4.53
CA HIS A 29 10.41 -11.88 -3.81
C HIS A 29 11.17 -10.75 -4.52
N PRO A 30 12.33 -11.00 -5.17
CA PRO A 30 13.00 -9.96 -5.95
C PRO A 30 12.13 -9.46 -7.12
N GLY A 31 11.53 -10.38 -7.88
CA GLY A 31 10.65 -10.04 -8.99
C GLY A 31 9.38 -9.33 -8.52
N ALA A 32 8.80 -9.75 -7.38
CA ALA A 32 7.66 -9.07 -6.77
C ALA A 32 8.01 -7.63 -6.36
N THR A 33 9.14 -7.42 -5.69
CA THR A 33 9.60 -6.09 -5.24
C THR A 33 9.80 -5.15 -6.44
N LEU A 34 10.44 -5.64 -7.50
CA LEU A 34 10.63 -4.89 -8.74
C LEU A 34 9.29 -4.48 -9.37
N ASP A 35 8.36 -5.42 -9.48
CA ASP A 35 7.06 -5.16 -10.11
C ASP A 35 6.17 -4.24 -9.28
N PHE A 36 6.15 -4.39 -7.95
CA PHE A 36 5.46 -3.43 -7.08
C PHE A 36 6.04 -2.03 -7.22
N THR A 37 7.37 -1.90 -7.29
CA THR A 37 8.06 -0.62 -7.47
C THR A 37 7.68 0.02 -8.80
N ASN A 38 7.67 -0.76 -9.88
CA ASN A 38 7.21 -0.31 -11.20
C ASN A 38 5.74 0.10 -11.18
N ALA A 39 4.88 -0.67 -10.51
CA ALA A 39 3.46 -0.36 -10.36
C ALA A 39 3.22 0.96 -9.62
N VAL A 40 4.08 1.33 -8.66
CA VAL A 40 4.03 2.66 -8.02
C VAL A 40 4.55 3.74 -8.96
N ARG A 41 5.70 3.51 -9.62
CA ARG A 41 6.37 4.49 -10.47
C ARG A 41 5.55 4.87 -11.71
N TRP A 42 4.89 3.90 -12.34
CA TRP A 42 4.13 4.12 -13.57
C TRP A 42 2.74 4.70 -13.34
N ARG A 43 2.28 4.82 -12.08
CA ARG A 43 0.97 5.42 -11.80
C ARG A 43 1.04 6.94 -11.85
N PRO A 44 0.10 7.60 -12.56
CA PRO A 44 0.02 9.05 -12.56
C PRO A 44 -0.43 9.56 -11.19
N ALA A 45 -0.03 10.79 -10.84
CA ALA A 45 -0.30 11.40 -9.53
C ALA A 45 -1.80 11.49 -9.19
N ARG A 46 -2.68 11.52 -10.19
CA ARG A 46 -4.15 11.50 -10.02
C ARG A 46 -4.69 10.18 -9.47
N GLU A 47 -3.98 9.07 -9.60
CA GLU A 47 -4.40 7.74 -9.14
C GLU A 47 -4.05 7.47 -7.68
N ARG A 48 -4.32 8.44 -6.81
CA ARG A 48 -3.95 8.40 -5.38
C ARG A 48 -4.39 7.12 -4.68
N ARG A 49 -5.65 6.70 -4.90
CA ARG A 49 -6.20 5.47 -4.30
C ARG A 49 -5.42 4.23 -4.72
N SER A 50 -5.16 4.06 -6.01
CA SER A 50 -4.44 2.89 -6.51
C SER A 50 -2.99 2.90 -6.05
N THR A 51 -2.32 4.05 -6.08
CA THR A 51 -0.97 4.22 -5.56
C THR A 51 -0.87 3.88 -4.07
N ALA A 52 -1.84 4.31 -3.26
CA ALA A 52 -1.89 3.97 -1.84
C ALA A 52 -2.01 2.45 -1.64
N LEU A 53 -2.89 1.77 -2.37
CA LEU A 53 -3.09 0.32 -2.23
C LEU A 53 -1.86 -0.49 -2.66
N VAL A 54 -1.20 -0.09 -3.76
CA VAL A 54 0.04 -0.77 -4.18
C VAL A 54 1.16 -0.55 -3.16
N ARG A 55 1.28 0.65 -2.57
CA ARG A 55 2.26 0.91 -1.51
C ARG A 55 1.99 0.09 -0.25
N ALA A 56 0.73 -0.04 0.16
CA ALA A 56 0.35 -0.92 1.25
C ALA A 56 0.77 -2.37 0.96
N ARG A 57 0.50 -2.86 -0.26
CA ARG A 57 0.85 -4.23 -0.65
C ARG A 57 2.36 -4.49 -0.71
N LEU A 58 3.14 -3.52 -1.19
CA LEU A 58 4.60 -3.59 -1.16
C LEU A 58 5.14 -3.59 0.28
N ALA A 59 4.55 -2.78 1.15
CA ALA A 59 4.94 -2.75 2.55
C ALA A 59 4.59 -4.06 3.28
N GLU A 60 3.41 -4.64 3.01
CA GLU A 60 3.03 -5.99 3.47
C GLU A 60 4.03 -7.04 2.97
N HIS A 61 4.41 -7.01 1.69
CA HIS A 61 5.39 -7.92 1.10
C HIS A 61 6.74 -7.90 1.83
N HIS A 62 7.23 -6.72 2.20
CA HIS A 62 8.44 -6.60 3.02
C HIS A 62 8.22 -7.11 4.45
N LEU A 63 7.09 -6.78 5.09
CA LEU A 63 6.79 -7.26 6.45
C LEU A 63 6.65 -8.77 6.55
N ASP A 64 6.09 -9.42 5.53
CA ASP A 64 6.00 -10.89 5.46
C ASP A 64 7.39 -11.56 5.50
N ARG A 65 8.45 -10.79 5.21
CA ARG A 65 9.85 -11.22 5.23
C ARG A 65 10.62 -10.68 6.45
N GLY A 66 9.94 -10.08 7.42
CA GLY A 66 10.57 -9.45 8.59
C GLY A 66 11.31 -8.14 8.30
N GLN A 67 11.13 -7.56 7.11
CA GLN A 67 11.89 -6.40 6.62
C GLN A 67 11.21 -5.07 7.00
N LEU A 68 11.16 -4.77 8.30
CA LEU A 68 10.45 -3.58 8.81
C LEU A 68 10.98 -2.27 8.23
N GLU A 69 12.30 -2.13 8.14
CA GLU A 69 12.99 -0.94 7.64
C GLU A 69 12.65 -0.68 6.17
N GLN A 70 12.55 -1.74 5.36
CA GLN A 70 12.16 -1.63 3.95
C GLN A 70 10.66 -1.36 3.80
N ALA A 71 9.82 -1.91 4.68
CA ALA A 71 8.37 -1.67 4.66
C ALA A 71 7.99 -0.22 5.06
N ALA A 72 8.72 0.34 6.02
CA ALA A 72 8.40 1.63 6.64
C ALA A 72 8.19 2.81 5.66
N PRO A 73 9.09 3.09 4.70
CA PRO A 73 8.88 4.20 3.76
C PRO A 73 7.61 4.03 2.92
N HIS A 74 7.23 2.79 2.57
CA HIS A 74 6.01 2.52 1.83
C HIS A 74 4.76 2.74 2.70
N TRP A 75 4.80 2.33 3.97
CA TRP A 75 3.73 2.61 4.92
C TRP A 75 3.57 4.09 5.23
N HIS A 76 4.66 4.83 5.44
CA HIS A 76 4.59 6.28 5.64
C HIS A 76 3.92 6.97 4.45
N ARG A 77 4.32 6.61 3.22
CA ARG A 77 3.70 7.19 2.04
C ARG A 77 2.25 6.77 1.83
N PHE A 78 1.87 5.56 2.25
CA PHE A 78 0.46 5.17 2.31
C PHE A 78 -0.32 6.06 3.29
N LEU A 79 0.22 6.28 4.49
CA LEU A 79 -0.40 7.13 5.52
C LEU A 79 -0.48 8.61 5.10
N ASP A 80 0.44 9.11 4.27
CA ASP A 80 0.33 10.45 3.68
C ASP A 80 -0.86 10.58 2.72
N ILE A 81 -1.13 9.52 1.94
CA ILE A 81 -2.18 9.54 0.92
C ILE A 81 -3.55 9.22 1.52
N TYR A 82 -3.59 8.38 2.56
CA TYR A 82 -4.80 7.84 3.19
C TYR A 82 -5.89 8.88 3.51
N PRO A 83 -5.59 10.07 4.08
CA PRO A 83 -6.61 11.07 4.39
C PRO A 83 -7.34 11.61 3.16
N SER A 84 -6.71 11.56 1.99
CA SER A 84 -7.26 12.10 0.74
C SER A 84 -8.17 11.13 -0.02
N ILE A 85 -8.37 9.91 0.48
CA ILE A 85 -9.09 8.85 -0.24
C ILE A 85 -10.21 8.23 0.61
N ARG A 86 -11.36 7.95 -0.02
CA ARG A 86 -12.43 7.14 0.57
C ARG A 86 -12.45 5.76 -0.08
N SER A 87 -12.02 4.75 0.67
CA SER A 87 -11.90 3.38 0.17
C SER A 87 -11.95 2.37 1.32
N GLY A 88 -12.89 1.41 1.25
CA GLY A 88 -12.94 0.29 2.19
C GLY A 88 -11.63 -0.52 2.19
N ARG A 89 -11.05 -0.77 1.01
CA ARG A 89 -9.76 -1.46 0.87
C ARG A 89 -8.61 -0.70 1.53
N ALA A 90 -8.64 0.64 1.50
CA ALA A 90 -7.62 1.43 2.20
C ALA A 90 -7.80 1.36 3.72
N ARG A 91 -9.05 1.34 4.22
CA ARG A 91 -9.32 1.11 5.64
C ARG A 91 -8.84 -0.27 6.09
N SER A 92 -9.08 -1.32 5.30
CA SER A 92 -8.53 -2.65 5.56
C SER A 92 -7.00 -2.65 5.59
N ALA A 93 -6.35 -1.97 4.65
CA ALA A 93 -4.89 -1.83 4.64
C ALA A 93 -4.36 -1.11 5.89
N LEU A 94 -5.05 -0.06 6.38
CA LEU A 94 -4.69 0.60 7.63
C LEU A 94 -4.84 -0.34 8.84
N ALA A 95 -5.87 -1.19 8.87
CA ALA A 95 -6.04 -2.18 9.92
C ALA A 95 -4.93 -3.25 9.88
N ILE A 96 -4.55 -3.72 8.68
CA ILE A 96 -3.44 -4.65 8.46
C ILE A 96 -2.11 -4.04 8.91
N LEU A 97 -1.82 -2.78 8.54
CA LEU A 97 -0.65 -2.06 9.02
C LEU A 97 -0.58 -2.13 10.55
N ARG A 98 -1.66 -1.75 11.24
CA ARG A 98 -1.71 -1.73 12.70
C ARG A 98 -1.45 -3.12 13.29
N SER A 99 -2.13 -4.16 12.79
CA SER A 99 -1.98 -5.51 13.34
C SER A 99 -0.58 -6.07 13.11
N ARG A 100 -0.01 -5.88 11.92
CA ARG A 100 1.31 -6.40 11.53
C ARG A 100 2.47 -5.62 12.14
N VAL A 101 2.31 -4.32 12.40
CA VAL A 101 3.37 -3.49 12.99
C VAL A 101 3.35 -3.53 14.52
N ARG A 102 2.22 -3.88 15.16
CA ARG A 102 2.09 -3.98 16.63
C ARG A 102 3.20 -4.81 17.31
N PRO A 103 3.63 -5.97 16.80
CA PRO A 103 4.76 -6.72 17.37
C PRO A 103 6.08 -5.94 17.40
N HIS A 104 6.24 -4.94 16.53
CA HIS A 104 7.45 -4.11 16.41
C HIS A 104 7.35 -2.79 17.21
N ALA A 105 6.40 -2.64 18.13
CA ALA A 105 6.20 -1.41 18.89
C ALA A 105 7.41 -1.01 19.77
N ALA A 106 8.22 -1.97 20.17
CA ALA A 106 9.47 -1.72 20.89
C ALA A 106 10.50 -0.98 20.00
N HIS A 107 10.52 -1.28 18.70
CA HIS A 107 11.41 -0.65 17.72
C HIS A 107 10.94 0.76 17.35
N GLY A 108 11.86 1.71 17.21
CA GLY A 108 11.52 3.12 16.93
C GLY A 108 10.68 3.30 15.66
N ILE A 109 11.02 2.54 14.60
CA ILE A 109 10.28 2.56 13.32
C ILE A 109 8.84 2.06 13.50
N GLY A 110 8.65 0.93 14.18
CA GLY A 110 7.33 0.35 14.41
C GLY A 110 6.47 1.27 15.28
N ARG A 111 7.06 1.85 16.33
CA ARG A 111 6.42 2.85 17.18
C ARG A 111 5.95 4.08 16.40
N GLY A 112 6.81 4.64 15.54
CA GLY A 112 6.49 5.81 14.71
C GLY A 112 5.34 5.53 13.73
N LEU A 113 5.34 4.35 13.11
CA LEU A 113 4.26 3.91 12.23
C LEU A 113 2.93 3.76 12.98
N LEU A 114 2.94 3.12 14.14
CA LEU A 114 1.74 2.92 14.97
C LEU A 114 1.18 4.25 15.48
N ALA A 115 2.04 5.18 15.91
CA ALA A 115 1.62 6.51 16.34
C ALA A 115 0.86 7.25 15.22
N ARG A 116 1.44 7.27 14.01
CA ARG A 116 0.79 7.90 12.83
C ARG A 116 -0.50 7.18 12.44
N ALA A 117 -0.51 5.85 12.43
CA ALA A 117 -1.71 5.07 12.10
C ALA A 117 -2.84 5.23 13.14
N THR A 118 -2.49 5.52 14.39
CA THR A 118 -3.46 5.78 15.46
C THR A 118 -4.02 7.19 15.38
N ALA A 119 -3.19 8.19 15.03
CA ALA A 119 -3.67 9.56 14.81
C ALA A 119 -4.68 9.66 13.65
N LEU A 120 -4.57 8.79 12.66
CA LEU A 120 -5.52 8.70 11.53
C LEU A 120 -6.75 7.85 11.84
N TRP A 121 -6.73 7.10 12.94
CA TRP A 121 -7.93 6.45 13.46
C TRP A 121 -8.74 7.51 14.20
N TRP A 122 -9.72 8.07 13.50
CA TRP A 122 -10.89 8.64 14.18
C TRP A 122 -11.85 7.47 14.45
N PRO A 123 -12.18 7.14 15.71
CA PRO A 123 -13.34 6.29 15.95
C PRO A 123 -14.53 7.06 15.39
N SER A 124 -15.37 6.42 14.57
CA SER A 124 -16.66 6.99 14.21
C SER A 124 -17.51 7.04 15.48
N THR A 125 -17.29 8.04 16.34
CA THR A 125 -18.21 8.38 17.41
C THR A 125 -19.44 9.00 16.75
N THR A 126 -20.49 8.18 16.78
CA THR A 126 -21.89 8.57 17.02
C THR A 126 -22.68 9.14 15.84
N GLY A 127 -23.56 8.32 15.29
CA GLY A 127 -24.99 8.63 15.16
C GLY A 127 -25.72 7.34 15.54
N ARG A 128 -26.51 7.20 16.61
CA ARG A 128 -27.64 8.00 17.10
C ARG A 128 -28.48 8.61 15.98
#